data_AF-A0A959S2A1-F1
#
_entry.id   AF-A0A959S2A1-F1
#
_cell.length_a   1.000
_cell.length_b   1.000
_cell.length_c   1.000
_cell.angle_alpha   90.00
_cell.angle_beta   90.00
_cell.angle_gamma   90.00
#
_symmetry.space_group_name_H-M   'P 1'
#
loop_
_entity.id
_entity.type
_entity.pdbx_description
1 polymer ?
#
loop_
_entity_poly.entity_id
_entity_poly.type
_entity_poly.pdbx_seq_one_letter_code
_entity_poly.pdbx_strand_id
1 'polypeptide(L)'
;MSVLIVADVKNGEVKKSSLEAAQYGAKVAAAIGGEAVALTLNATNGEVLGTVGVNKVLNVTDASISASDPQKVVAAVVAAANQVGAKVVVFAHDSTGKAVAPRLSAKSGAGLVTNVTSLPDTSNGFVVSKNVFSGKAHAQVN
;
A
#
# COMPACT_ATOMS: atom_id res chain seq x y z
N MET A 1 2.45 14.62 4.96
CA MET A 1 2.08 13.29 5.52
C MET A 1 2.17 12.30 4.38
N SER A 2 2.92 11.21 4.50
CA SER A 2 3.14 10.32 3.35
C SER A 2 2.17 9.15 3.36
N VAL A 3 1.73 8.74 2.17
CA VAL A 3 1.06 7.45 1.93
C VAL A 3 2.08 6.53 1.30
N LEU A 4 2.36 5.40 1.95
CA LEU A 4 3.23 4.36 1.40
C LEU A 4 2.38 3.33 0.64
N ILE A 5 2.69 3.08 -0.63
CA ILE A 5 2.07 2.03 -1.43
C ILE A 5 3.06 0.87 -1.56
N VAL A 6 2.67 -0.34 -1.18
CA VAL A 6 3.49 -1.53 -1.43
C VAL A 6 3.09 -2.10 -2.79
N ALA A 7 3.99 -1.96 -3.76
CA ALA A 7 3.78 -2.38 -5.14
C ALA A 7 4.45 -3.74 -5.38
N ASP A 8 3.62 -4.72 -5.69
CA ASP A 8 4.02 -6.06 -6.05
C ASP A 8 4.68 -6.11 -7.42
N VAL A 9 5.77 -6.87 -7.49
CA VAL A 9 6.58 -7.07 -8.70
C VAL A 9 6.54 -8.54 -9.09
N LYS A 10 6.45 -8.83 -10.38
CA LYS A 10 6.57 -10.18 -10.94
C LYS A 10 7.52 -10.12 -12.13
N ASN A 11 8.58 -10.93 -12.10
CA ASN A 11 9.61 -10.96 -13.15
C ASN A 11 10.23 -9.56 -13.43
N GLY A 12 10.44 -8.76 -12.38
CA GLY A 12 10.93 -7.38 -12.51
C GLY A 12 9.84 -6.35 -12.85
N GLU A 13 8.67 -6.78 -13.28
CA GLU A 13 7.59 -5.87 -13.68
C GLU A 13 6.56 -5.62 -12.58
N VAL A 14 6.20 -4.35 -12.37
CA VAL A 14 5.08 -3.95 -11.50
C VAL A 14 3.78 -4.56 -12.02
N LYS A 15 3.05 -5.27 -11.14
CA LYS A 15 1.77 -5.89 -11.51
C LYS A 15 0.68 -4.83 -11.75
N LYS A 16 -0.30 -5.15 -12.60
CA LYS A 16 -1.48 -4.31 -12.82
C LYS A 16 -2.25 -3.98 -11.52
N SER A 17 -2.42 -4.95 -10.63
CA SER A 17 -3.06 -4.71 -9.32
C SER A 17 -2.31 -3.68 -8.48
N SER A 18 -1.00 -3.59 -8.64
CA SER A 18 -0.16 -2.60 -7.95
C SER A 18 -0.26 -1.21 -8.57
N LEU A 19 -0.48 -1.10 -9.88
CA LEU A 19 -0.82 0.17 -10.52
C LEU A 19 -2.16 0.71 -10.03
N GLU A 20 -3.16 -0.15 -9.88
CA GLU A 20 -4.48 0.24 -9.32
C GLU A 20 -4.34 0.67 -7.85
N ALA A 21 -3.60 -0.08 -7.03
CA ALA A 21 -3.32 0.28 -5.65
C ALA A 21 -2.49 1.58 -5.54
N ALA A 22 -1.55 1.80 -6.46
CA ALA A 22 -0.75 3.03 -6.54
C ALA A 22 -1.60 4.23 -6.90
N GLN A 23 -2.50 4.12 -7.87
CA GLN A 23 -3.43 5.18 -8.21
C GLN A 23 -4.36 5.51 -7.03
N TYR A 24 -4.85 4.48 -6.33
CA TYR A 24 -5.63 4.67 -5.11
C TYR A 24 -4.82 5.42 -4.06
N GLY A 25 -3.62 4.95 -3.74
CA GLY A 25 -2.73 5.59 -2.76
C GLY A 25 -2.36 7.03 -3.13
N ALA A 26 -2.17 7.32 -4.41
CA ALA A 26 -1.93 8.68 -4.91
C ALA A 26 -3.12 9.61 -4.66
N LYS A 27 -4.34 9.14 -4.91
CA LYS A 27 -5.56 9.91 -4.60
C LYS A 27 -5.77 10.10 -3.09
N VAL A 28 -5.45 9.09 -2.28
CA VAL A 28 -5.46 9.22 -0.81
C VAL A 28 -4.45 10.27 -0.35
N ALA A 29 -3.22 10.21 -0.87
CA ALA A 29 -2.19 11.19 -0.55
C ALA A 29 -2.64 12.61 -0.90
N ALA A 30 -3.18 12.82 -2.09
CA ALA A 30 -3.72 14.11 -2.50
C ALA A 30 -4.84 14.60 -1.56
N ALA A 31 -5.77 13.72 -1.17
CA ALA A 31 -6.87 14.08 -0.27
C ALA A 31 -6.40 14.51 1.14
N ILE A 32 -5.27 13.99 1.62
CA ILE A 32 -4.70 14.34 2.93
C ILE A 32 -3.58 15.39 2.85
N GLY A 33 -3.38 16.04 1.70
CA GLY A 33 -2.30 17.03 1.49
C GLY A 33 -0.90 16.43 1.61
N GLY A 34 -0.75 15.18 1.18
CA GLY A 34 0.42 14.34 1.36
C GLY A 34 1.16 13.97 0.09
N GLU A 35 2.22 13.18 0.26
CA GLU A 35 3.01 12.64 -0.85
C GLU A 35 2.75 11.13 -0.99
N ALA A 36 2.59 10.65 -2.22
CA ALA A 36 2.46 9.25 -2.56
C ALA A 36 3.82 8.64 -2.83
N VAL A 37 4.26 7.71 -1.98
CA VAL A 37 5.53 7.01 -2.12
C VAL A 37 5.25 5.53 -2.35
N ALA A 38 5.84 4.92 -3.38
CA ALA A 38 5.76 3.48 -3.60
C ALA A 38 7.02 2.77 -3.11
N LEU A 39 6.85 1.57 -2.55
CA LEU A 39 7.92 0.60 -2.29
C LEU A 39 7.80 -0.55 -3.28
N THR A 40 8.88 -0.82 -4.00
CA THR A 40 9.02 -1.99 -4.87
C THR A 40 10.22 -2.84 -4.42
N LEU A 41 10.14 -4.14 -4.65
CA LEU A 41 11.21 -5.09 -4.38
C LEU A 41 11.69 -5.68 -5.70
N ASN A 42 12.93 -5.40 -6.07
CA ASN A 42 13.57 -5.86 -7.30
C ASN A 42 12.78 -5.50 -8.59
N ALA A 43 12.17 -4.31 -8.64
CA ALA A 43 11.52 -3.83 -9.87
C ALA A 43 12.58 -3.34 -10.87
N THR A 44 12.38 -3.66 -12.14
CA THR A 44 13.14 -3.13 -13.28
C THR A 44 12.41 -1.99 -13.99
N ASN A 45 11.09 -1.84 -13.76
CA ASN A 45 10.25 -0.84 -14.41
C ASN A 45 9.49 0.05 -13.40
N GLY A 46 10.07 0.35 -12.24
CA GLY A 46 9.39 1.07 -11.16
C GLY A 46 8.86 2.46 -11.56
N GLU A 47 9.45 3.09 -12.56
CA GLU A 47 9.04 4.38 -13.12
C GLU A 47 7.60 4.41 -13.65
N VAL A 48 7.03 3.25 -14.02
CA VAL A 48 5.64 3.15 -14.47
C VAL A 48 4.63 3.61 -13.41
N LEU A 49 5.01 3.52 -12.13
CA LEU A 49 4.19 4.00 -11.01
C LEU A 49 4.00 5.53 -11.04
N GLY A 50 4.96 6.26 -11.60
CA GLY A 50 4.84 7.72 -11.78
C GLY A 50 3.67 8.11 -12.69
N THR A 51 3.32 7.25 -13.65
CA THR A 51 2.21 7.50 -14.60
C THR A 51 0.83 7.51 -13.92
N VAL A 52 0.72 6.93 -12.72
CA VAL A 52 -0.52 6.85 -11.93
C VAL A 52 -0.51 7.77 -10.70
N GLY A 53 0.42 8.72 -10.65
CA GLY A 53 0.46 9.77 -9.63
C GLY A 53 1.32 9.46 -8.40
N VAL A 54 2.17 8.44 -8.45
CA VAL A 54 3.20 8.23 -7.42
C VAL A 54 4.29 9.29 -7.57
N ASN A 55 4.60 10.00 -6.48
CA ASN A 55 5.60 11.07 -6.48
C ASN A 55 7.03 10.51 -6.39
N LYS A 56 7.20 9.44 -5.62
CA LYS A 56 8.52 8.85 -5.33
C LYS A 56 8.46 7.33 -5.29
N VAL A 57 9.48 6.68 -5.84
CA VAL A 57 9.63 5.22 -5.80
C VAL A 57 10.87 4.84 -5.01
N LEU A 58 10.69 4.03 -3.96
CA LEU A 58 11.73 3.37 -3.21
C LEU A 58 11.87 1.95 -3.76
N ASN A 59 12.89 1.71 -4.58
CA ASN A 59 13.16 0.38 -5.13
C ASN A 59 14.27 -0.29 -4.31
N VAL A 60 13.94 -1.36 -3.60
CA VAL A 60 14.92 -2.18 -2.88
C VAL A 60 15.44 -3.24 -3.84
N THR A 61 16.72 -3.16 -4.19
CA THR A 61 17.41 -4.13 -5.03
C THR A 61 18.24 -5.07 -4.14
N ASP A 62 17.66 -6.21 -3.78
CA ASP A 62 18.32 -7.25 -3.00
C ASP A 62 17.76 -8.61 -3.44
N ALA A 63 18.59 -9.42 -4.08
CA ALA A 63 18.20 -10.74 -4.58
C ALA A 63 17.77 -11.71 -3.47
N SER A 64 18.16 -11.45 -2.21
CA SER A 64 17.76 -12.26 -1.06
C SER A 64 16.34 -11.94 -0.57
N ILE A 65 15.77 -10.82 -1.00
CA ILE A 65 14.41 -10.39 -0.64
C ILE A 65 13.45 -10.82 -1.76
N SER A 66 12.58 -11.78 -1.44
CA SER A 66 11.49 -12.21 -2.31
C SER A 66 10.14 -11.79 -1.74
N ALA A 67 9.20 -11.41 -2.60
CA ALA A 67 7.81 -11.19 -2.23
C ALA A 67 7.15 -12.44 -1.60
N SER A 68 7.73 -13.63 -1.81
CA SER A 68 7.30 -14.88 -1.19
C SER A 68 7.74 -15.05 0.28
N ASP A 69 8.58 -14.17 0.81
CA ASP A 69 8.98 -14.15 2.22
C ASP A 69 8.35 -12.95 2.94
N PRO A 70 7.16 -13.10 3.54
CA PRO A 70 6.45 -11.96 4.10
C PRO A 70 7.15 -11.38 5.33
N GLN A 71 8.08 -12.09 5.99
CA GLN A 71 8.83 -11.50 7.11
C GLN A 71 9.82 -10.45 6.62
N LYS A 72 10.56 -10.76 5.55
CA LYS A 72 11.46 -9.79 4.90
C LYS A 72 10.69 -8.63 4.30
N VAL A 73 9.55 -8.90 3.65
CA VAL A 73 8.69 -7.83 3.10
C VAL A 73 8.20 -6.91 4.23
N VAL A 74 7.70 -7.45 5.35
CA VAL A 74 7.29 -6.62 6.49
C VAL A 74 8.44 -5.76 7.01
N ALA A 75 9.66 -6.30 7.11
CA ALA A 75 10.83 -5.52 7.54
C ALA A 75 11.13 -4.36 6.58
N ALA A 76 11.10 -4.61 5.27
CA ALA A 76 11.28 -3.58 4.25
C ALA A 76 10.17 -2.50 4.31
N VAL A 77 8.92 -2.92 4.50
CA VAL A 77 7.78 -1.98 4.62
C VAL A 77 7.91 -1.11 5.87
N VAL A 78 8.30 -1.67 7.01
CA VAL A 78 8.53 -0.89 8.24
C VAL A 78 9.67 0.12 8.04
N ALA A 79 10.78 -0.30 7.44
CA ALA A 79 11.91 0.58 7.17
C ALA A 79 11.50 1.74 6.24
N ALA A 80 10.81 1.43 5.14
CA ALA A 80 10.31 2.43 4.19
C ALA A 80 9.29 3.38 4.83
N ALA A 81 8.33 2.86 5.59
CA ALA A 81 7.31 3.66 6.27
C ALA A 81 7.92 4.65 7.25
N ASN A 82 8.92 4.21 8.03
CA ASN A 82 9.66 5.07 8.95
C ASN A 82 10.49 6.13 8.19
N GLN A 83 11.19 5.72 7.13
CA GLN A 83 12.02 6.62 6.31
C GLN A 83 11.22 7.78 5.72
N VAL A 84 9.98 7.55 5.30
CA VAL A 84 9.15 8.57 4.65
C VAL A 84 8.08 9.17 5.56
N GLY A 85 8.07 8.78 6.85
CA GLY A 85 7.06 9.23 7.81
C GLY A 85 5.63 8.88 7.39
N ALA A 86 5.42 7.69 6.81
CA ALA A 86 4.11 7.28 6.32
C ALA A 86 3.11 7.07 7.46
N LYS A 87 1.89 7.57 7.28
CA LYS A 87 0.76 7.37 8.22
C LYS A 87 -0.30 6.42 7.68
N VAL A 88 -0.31 6.21 6.38
CA VAL A 88 -1.19 5.25 5.69
C VAL A 88 -0.31 4.34 4.86
N VAL A 89 -0.58 3.03 4.91
CA VAL A 89 0.07 2.04 4.05
C VAL A 89 -1.01 1.34 3.22
N VAL A 90 -0.86 1.39 1.90
CA VAL A 90 -1.80 0.80 0.94
C VAL A 90 -1.20 -0.46 0.33
N PHE A 91 -2.01 -1.51 0.30
CA PHE A 91 -1.70 -2.78 -0.36
C PHE A 91 -2.80 -3.11 -1.37
N ALA A 92 -2.42 -3.77 -2.46
CA ALA A 92 -3.38 -4.51 -3.25
C ALA A 92 -3.98 -5.66 -2.42
N HIS A 93 -5.24 -6.01 -2.62
CA HIS A 93 -5.89 -7.11 -1.91
C HIS A 93 -5.58 -8.48 -2.54
N ASP A 94 -4.29 -8.73 -2.80
CA ASP A 94 -3.77 -9.95 -3.41
C ASP A 94 -3.06 -10.86 -2.39
N SER A 95 -2.33 -11.87 -2.88
CA SER A 95 -1.62 -12.83 -2.01
C SER A 95 -0.59 -12.15 -1.11
N THR A 96 0.14 -11.16 -1.62
CA THR A 96 1.20 -10.49 -0.87
C THR A 96 0.58 -9.55 0.16
N GLY A 97 -0.42 -8.74 -0.24
CA GLY A 97 -1.15 -7.88 0.68
C GLY A 97 -1.80 -8.66 1.83
N LYS A 98 -2.44 -9.80 1.53
CA LYS A 98 -3.04 -10.69 2.55
C LYS A 98 -2.02 -11.33 3.47
N ALA A 99 -0.80 -11.58 3.00
CA ALA A 99 0.27 -12.16 3.82
C ALA A 99 1.01 -11.11 4.68
N VAL A 100 1.16 -9.88 4.17
CA VAL A 100 2.01 -8.83 4.76
C VAL A 100 1.22 -7.88 5.64
N ALA A 101 0.06 -7.37 5.19
CA ALA A 101 -0.65 -6.30 5.89
C ALA A 101 -1.07 -6.65 7.34
N PRO A 102 -1.59 -7.86 7.65
CA PRO A 102 -1.90 -8.24 9.03
C PRO A 102 -0.66 -8.31 9.93
N ARG A 103 0.46 -8.81 9.39
CA ARG A 103 1.73 -8.90 10.14
C ARG A 103 2.32 -7.53 10.41
N LEU A 104 2.23 -6.63 9.43
CA LEU A 104 2.63 -5.23 9.60
C LEU A 104 1.80 -4.56 10.69
N SER A 105 0.47 -4.66 10.60
CA SER A 105 -0.47 -4.10 11.58
C SER A 105 -0.16 -4.58 13.00
N ALA A 106 0.03 -5.88 13.19
CA ALA A 106 0.40 -6.44 14.49
C ALA A 106 1.76 -5.92 14.99
N LYS A 107 2.74 -5.77 14.11
CA LYS A 107 4.10 -5.31 14.47
C LYS A 107 4.16 -3.81 14.78
N SER A 108 3.36 -3.00 14.09
CA SER A 108 3.37 -1.53 14.25
C SER A 108 2.29 -0.99 15.18
N GLY A 109 1.38 -1.84 15.67
CA GLY A 109 0.21 -1.41 16.45
C GLY A 109 -0.78 -0.57 15.63
N ALA A 110 -0.76 -0.70 14.30
CA ALA A 110 -1.62 0.07 13.41
C ALA A 110 -2.96 -0.64 13.15
N GLY A 111 -4.03 0.13 12.92
CA GLY A 111 -5.30 -0.42 12.44
C GLY A 111 -5.17 -1.03 11.02
N LEU A 112 -5.97 -2.05 10.73
CA LEU A 112 -6.04 -2.68 9.41
C LEU A 112 -7.47 -2.71 8.91
N VAL A 113 -7.70 -2.11 7.74
CA VAL A 113 -8.98 -2.20 7.02
C VAL A 113 -8.77 -3.00 5.74
N THR A 114 -9.39 -4.18 5.66
CA THR A 114 -9.37 -5.04 4.47
C THR A 114 -10.62 -4.85 3.62
N ASN A 115 -10.53 -5.21 2.33
CA ASN A 115 -11.66 -5.19 1.40
C ASN A 115 -12.27 -3.78 1.19
N VAL A 116 -11.40 -2.77 1.14
CA VAL A 116 -11.74 -1.37 0.90
C VAL A 116 -12.27 -1.20 -0.52
N THR A 117 -13.34 -0.43 -0.69
CA THR A 117 -14.06 -0.32 -1.96
C THR A 117 -14.14 1.09 -2.53
N SER A 118 -13.76 2.11 -1.75
CA SER A 118 -13.78 3.51 -2.17
C SER A 118 -12.64 4.29 -1.53
N LEU A 119 -12.39 5.49 -2.05
CA LEU A 119 -11.52 6.46 -1.38
C LEU A 119 -12.07 6.77 0.03
N PRO A 120 -11.20 7.07 1.00
CA PRO A 120 -11.63 7.47 2.33
C PRO A 120 -12.34 8.82 2.27
N ASP A 121 -13.36 8.99 3.11
CA ASP A 121 -13.93 10.30 3.38
C ASP A 121 -13.02 11.04 4.36
N THR A 122 -12.54 12.20 3.93
CA THR A 122 -11.61 13.06 4.69
C THR A 122 -12.27 14.32 5.25
N SER A 123 -13.57 14.52 5.01
CA SER A 123 -14.31 15.72 5.43
C SER A 123 -14.47 15.81 6.96
N ASN A 124 -14.64 14.68 7.63
CA ASN A 124 -14.85 14.56 9.07
C ASN A 124 -13.95 13.47 9.71
N GLY A 125 -12.67 13.44 9.34
CA GLY A 125 -11.70 12.46 9.85
C GLY A 125 -11.09 11.63 8.74
N PHE A 126 -10.83 10.34 8.97
CA PHE A 126 -10.34 9.42 7.94
C PHE A 126 -11.20 8.16 7.95
N VAL A 127 -12.34 8.22 7.27
CA VAL A 127 -13.34 7.14 7.28
C VAL A 127 -13.18 6.26 6.06
N VAL A 128 -12.94 4.97 6.26
CA VAL A 128 -12.72 3.99 5.20
C VAL A 128 -13.95 3.12 5.01
N SER A 129 -14.48 3.08 3.78
CA SER A 129 -15.61 2.20 3.44
C SER A 129 -15.12 0.84 2.94
N LYS A 130 -15.74 -0.23 3.43
CA LYS A 130 -15.47 -1.60 2.99
C LYS A 130 -16.73 -2.43 2.81
N ASN A 131 -16.64 -3.44 1.95
CA ASN A 131 -17.70 -4.45 1.83
C ASN A 131 -17.64 -5.46 2.98
N VAL A 132 -18.82 -5.77 3.52
CA VAL A 132 -19.05 -6.80 4.55
C VAL A 132 -20.21 -7.71 4.13
N PHE A 133 -20.38 -8.85 4.81
CA PHE A 133 -21.45 -9.82 4.53
C PHE A 133 -21.56 -10.22 3.04
N SER A 134 -20.43 -10.54 2.41
CA SER A 134 -20.33 -10.88 0.97
C SER A 134 -20.89 -9.81 0.03
N GLY A 135 -20.71 -8.53 0.38
CA GLY A 135 -21.18 -7.39 -0.42
C GLY A 135 -22.64 -7.03 -0.20
N LYS A 136 -23.33 -7.68 0.75
CA LYS A 136 -24.72 -7.36 1.09
C LYS A 136 -24.85 -6.13 2.00
N ALA A 137 -23.74 -5.65 2.56
CA ALA A 137 -23.71 -4.42 3.32
C ALA A 137 -22.34 -3.74 3.21
N HIS A 138 -22.32 -2.45 3.57
CA HIS A 138 -21.14 -1.60 3.61
C HIS A 138 -20.88 -1.15 5.04
N ALA A 139 -19.62 -1.18 5.46
CA ALA A 139 -19.20 -0.68 6.76
C ALA A 139 -18.31 0.57 6.59
N GLN A 140 -18.49 1.52 7.50
CA GLN A 140 -17.64 2.71 7.64
C GLN A 140 -16.74 2.50 8.87
N VAL A 141 -15.42 2.58 8.69
CA VAL A 141 -14.42 2.35 9.74
C VAL A 141 -13.60 3.61 9.94
N ASN A 142 -13.42 4.04 11.19
CA ASN A 142 -12.66 5.23 11.61
C ASN A 142 -11.45 4.88 12.49
#